data_AF-B5A7Y9-F1
#
_entry.id   AF-B5A7Y9-F1
#
_cell.length_a   1.000
_cell.length_b   1.000
_cell.length_c   1.000
_cell.angle_alpha   90.00
_cell.angle_beta   90.00
_cell.angle_gamma   90.00
#
_symmetry.space_group_name_H-M   'P 1'
#
loop_
_entity.id
_entity.type
_entity.pdbx_description
1 polymer ?
#
loop_
_entity_poly.entity_id
_entity_poly.type
_entity_poly.pdbx_seq_one_letter_code
_entity_poly.pdbx_strand_id
1 'polypeptide(L)' 'DAADDPAVWASATPVTVMGKQTPGFVAGTDKKSGLYIYGFDGQILQFLPEGLLNNVDLRP' A
#
# COMPACT_ATOMS: atom_id res chain seq x y z
N ASP A 1 -7.64 -1.18 -17.33
CA ASP A 1 -6.78 0.01 -17.36
C ASP A 1 -6.84 0.62 -15.96
N ALA A 2 -5.99 0.13 -15.06
CA ALA A 2 -6.14 0.34 -13.62
C ALA A 2 -4.77 0.26 -12.94
N ALA A 3 -4.13 1.43 -12.90
CA ALA A 3 -3.04 1.90 -12.04
C ALA A 3 -2.37 3.02 -12.85
N ASP A 4 -2.86 4.26 -12.73
CA ASP A 4 -2.37 5.35 -13.56
C ASP A 4 -0.90 5.69 -13.27
N ASP A 5 -0.47 5.56 -12.01
CA ASP A 5 0.92 5.76 -11.58
C ASP A 5 1.28 4.77 -10.47
N PRO A 6 1.88 3.61 -10.77
CA PRO A 6 2.36 2.71 -9.73
C PRO A 6 3.61 3.29 -9.05
N ALA A 7 3.61 3.35 -7.72
CA ALA A 7 4.78 3.69 -6.92
C ALA A 7 5.36 2.43 -6.28
N VAL A 8 6.65 2.19 -6.47
CA VAL A 8 7.36 1.06 -5.86
C VAL A 8 8.20 1.57 -4.71
N TRP A 9 8.05 0.96 -3.55
CA TRP A 9 8.88 1.22 -2.39
C TRP A 9 9.60 -0.05 -1.96
N ALA A 10 10.91 0.03 -1.78
CA ALA A 10 11.75 -1.09 -1.36
C ALA A 10 12.60 -0.66 -0.17
N SER A 11 12.81 -1.58 0.77
CA SER A 11 13.64 -1.37 1.94
C SER A 11 14.82 -2.34 1.99
N ALA A 12 15.94 -1.89 2.52
CA ALA A 12 17.11 -2.74 2.78
C ALA A 12 16.85 -3.75 3.91
N THR A 13 15.89 -3.46 4.79
CA THR A 13 15.43 -4.35 5.87
C THR A 13 13.91 -4.59 5.76
N PRO A 14 13.41 -5.81 6.03
CA PRO A 14 11.98 -6.08 5.99
C PRO A 14 11.20 -5.15 6.93
N VAL A 15 10.08 -4.61 6.44
CA VAL A 15 9.17 -3.78 7.23
C VAL A 15 7.83 -4.47 7.41
N THR A 16 7.08 -4.03 8.41
CA THR A 16 5.74 -4.58 8.68
C THR A 16 4.68 -3.66 8.09
N VAL A 17 3.85 -4.20 7.20
CA VAL A 17 2.68 -3.53 6.63
C VAL A 17 1.45 -4.33 7.04
N MET A 18 0.51 -3.71 7.75
CA MET A 18 -0.72 -4.36 8.26
C MET A 18 -0.46 -5.70 8.99
N GLY A 19 0.64 -5.77 9.75
CA GLY A 19 1.03 -6.98 10.49
C GLY A 19 1.79 -8.03 9.66
N LYS A 20 1.98 -7.83 8.36
CA LYS A 20 2.77 -8.73 7.49
C LYS A 20 4.15 -8.14 7.21
N GLN A 21 5.19 -8.94 7.39
CA GLN A 21 6.54 -8.54 6.99
C GLN A 21 6.72 -8.62 5.48
N THR A 22 7.33 -7.59 4.90
CA THR A 22 7.61 -7.51 3.47
C THR A 22 8.91 -6.73 3.23
N PRO A 23 9.73 -7.11 2.23
CA PRO A 23 10.92 -6.34 1.84
C PRO A 23 10.59 -5.00 1.15
N GLY A 24 9.30 -4.77 0.84
CA GLY A 24 8.82 -3.59 0.16
C GLY A 24 7.36 -3.76 -0.26
N PHE A 25 6.82 -2.80 -0.97
CA PHE A 25 5.47 -2.87 -1.49
C PHE A 25 5.31 -2.03 -2.76
N VAL A 26 4.28 -2.34 -3.53
CA VAL A 26 3.84 -1.56 -4.69
C VAL A 26 2.54 -0.89 -4.32
N ALA A 27 2.49 0.42 -4.42
CA ALA A 27 1.29 1.22 -4.24
C ALA A 27 0.68 1.49 -5.62
N GLY A 28 -0.57 1.05 -5.82
CA GLY A 28 -1.32 1.27 -7.04
C GLY A 28 -2.62 2.01 -6.74
N THR A 29 -2.87 3.12 -7.42
CA THR A 29 -4.12 3.85 -7.32
C THR A 29 -5.06 3.44 -8.45
N ASP A 30 -6.26 2.98 -8.10
CA ASP A 30 -7.36 2.91 -9.06
C ASP A 30 -8.21 4.18 -8.88
N LYS A 31 -8.27 5.02 -9.93
CA LYS A 31 -9.03 6.28 -9.97
C LYS A 31 -10.50 6.14 -9.57
N LYS A 32 -11.06 4.92 -9.58
CA LYS A 32 -12.46 4.67 -9.19
C LYS A 32 -12.62 4.01 -7.83
N SER A 33 -11.56 3.35 -7.32
CA SER A 33 -11.69 2.38 -6.23
C SER A 33 -10.83 2.72 -5.01
N GLY A 34 -9.76 3.51 -5.16
CA GLY A 34 -8.89 3.93 -4.06
C GLY A 34 -7.45 3.42 -4.17
N LEU A 35 -6.73 3.36 -3.05
CA LEU A 35 -5.32 2.99 -3.00
C LEU A 35 -5.15 1.54 -2.57
N TYR A 36 -4.44 0.77 -3.39
CA TYR A 36 -4.00 -0.58 -3.07
C TYR A 36 -2.52 -0.61 -2.73
N ILE A 37 -2.17 -1.38 -1.71
CA ILE A 37 -0.80 -1.74 -1.37
C ILE A 37 -0.63 -3.23 -1.62
N TYR A 38 0.31 -3.57 -2.48
CA TYR A 38 0.66 -4.94 -2.84
C TYR A 38 2.04 -5.29 -2.31
N GLY A 39 2.23 -6.53 -1.84
CA GLY A 39 3.56 -7.08 -1.64
C GLY A 39 4.21 -7.40 -2.98
N PHE A 40 5.52 -7.65 -2.97
CA PHE A 40 6.22 -8.14 -4.16
C PHE A 40 5.80 -9.55 -4.59
N ASP A 41 5.07 -10.26 -3.72
CA ASP A 41 4.37 -11.52 -4.02
C ASP A 41 3.03 -11.29 -4.75
N GLY A 42 2.66 -10.03 -5.03
CA GLY A 42 1.38 -9.66 -5.64
C GLY A 42 0.19 -9.74 -4.69
N GLN A 43 0.38 -10.09 -3.41
CA GLN A 43 -0.71 -10.12 -2.44
C GLN A 43 -1.10 -8.70 -2.04
N ILE A 44 -2.40 -8.44 -1.93
CA ILE A 44 -2.90 -7.19 -1.36
C ILE A 44 -2.58 -7.20 0.14
N LEU A 45 -1.72 -6.28 0.57
CA LEU A 45 -1.37 -6.04 1.97
C LEU A 45 -2.36 -5.06 2.62
N GLN A 46 -2.84 -4.08 1.85
CA GLN A 46 -3.78 -3.09 2.32
C GLN A 46 -4.61 -2.56 1.16
N PHE A 47 -5.87 -2.24 1.44
CA PHE A 47 -6.72 -1.49 0.56
C PHE A 47 -7.35 -0.33 1.33
N LEU A 48 -7.25 0.85 0.76
CA LEU A 48 -7.81 2.09 1.28
C LEU A 48 -8.87 2.55 0.27
N PRO A 49 -10.15 2.15 0.46
CA PRO A 49 -11.24 2.70 -0.32
C PRO A 49 -11.35 4.18 0.00
N GLU A 50 -11.30 5.06 -0.99
CA GLU A 50 -11.46 6.48 -0.72
C GLU A 50 -12.82 6.75 -0.06
N GLY A 51 -12.78 7.44 1.08
CA GLY A 51 -13.94 7.77 1.89
C GLY A 51 -13.55 8.31 3.25
N LEU A 52 -12.93 9.50 3.28
CA LEU A 52 -12.56 10.30 4.47
C LEU A 52 -11.41 9.74 5.33
N LEU A 53 -10.17 9.79 4.82
CA LEU A 53 -9.00 9.79 5.72
C LEU A 53 -8.94 11.13 6.46
N ASN A 54 -9.61 11.22 7.61
CA ASN A 54 -9.64 12.46 8.41
C ASN A 54 -8.59 12.48 9.55
N ASN A 55 -7.77 11.45 9.73
CA ASN A 55 -6.49 11.48 10.45
C ASN A 55 -5.86 10.08 10.47
N VAL A 56 -4.54 10.00 10.29
CA VAL A 56 -3.71 8.81 10.56
C VAL A 56 -2.68 9.22 11.61
N ASP A 57 -2.76 8.65 12.81
CA ASP A 57 -1.77 8.80 13.88
C ASP A 57 -0.80 7.60 13.82
N LEU A 58 0.50 7.90 13.76
CA LEU A 58 1.57 6.90 13.86
C LEU A 58 2.21 7.05 15.24
N ARG A 59 2.14 6.00 16.07
CA ARG A 59 2.85 5.92 17.35
C ARG A 59 4.04 4.96 17.22
N PRO A 60 5.21 5.31 17.81
CA PRO A 60 6.43 4.51 17.75
C PRO A 60 6.32 3.18 18.51
#